data_AF-A0A920G8X0-F1
#
_entry.id   AF-A0A920G8X0-F1
#
_cell.length_a   1.000
_cell.length_b   1.000
_cell.length_c   1.000
_cell.angle_alpha   90.00
_cell.angle_beta   90.00
_cell.angle_gamma   90.00
#
_symmetry.space_group_name_H-M   'P 1'
#
loop_
_entity.id
_entity.type
_entity.pdbx_description
1 polymer ?
#
loop_
_entity_poly.entity_id
_entity_poly.type
_entity_poly.pdbx_seq_one_letter_code
_entity_poly.pdbx_strand_id
1 'polypeptide(L)'
;MQDKSWMIDGSIISNNPTLIGYAYSKKILETNNIKILSMGSGQNKTKIDGVNSTNWGGVGWLRNDIIGMILDSEIHNQISDSFFEDNYLRINSPLGPVNRFLDDDSEENLEKIHLMGMEWWSEFGEETLKFLES
;
A
#
# COMPACT_ATOMS: atom_id res chain seq x y z
N MET A 1 -11.34 4.91 25.61
CA MET A 1 -9.90 5.18 25.40
C MET A 1 -9.30 5.56 26.74
N GLN A 2 -8.42 4.71 27.30
CA GLN A 2 -7.94 4.83 28.69
C GLN A 2 -6.51 5.39 28.78
N ASP A 3 -5.89 5.69 27.65
CA ASP A 3 -4.58 6.33 27.55
C ASP A 3 -4.75 7.70 26.85
N LYS A 4 -4.11 8.75 27.41
CA LYS A 4 -4.11 10.12 26.87
C LYS A 4 -2.98 10.29 25.85
N SER A 5 -2.84 9.36 24.93
CA SER A 5 -1.82 9.39 23.89
C SER A 5 -2.29 10.22 22.69
N TRP A 6 -1.46 11.15 22.23
CA TRP A 6 -1.65 11.81 20.95
C TRP A 6 -1.18 10.87 19.84
N MET A 7 -2.07 10.53 18.91
CA MET A 7 -1.79 9.63 17.80
C MET A 7 -2.05 10.33 16.48
N ILE A 8 -1.24 10.00 15.49
CA ILE A 8 -1.40 10.38 14.09
C ILE A 8 -1.51 9.10 13.26
N ASP A 9 -1.84 9.24 11.98
CA ASP A 9 -1.96 8.10 11.08
C ASP A 9 -0.67 7.25 11.04
N GLY A 10 -0.84 5.93 11.09
CA GLY A 10 0.24 4.95 11.03
C GLY A 10 0.95 4.93 9.68
N SER A 11 0.33 5.47 8.62
CA SER A 11 0.92 5.62 7.29
C SER A 11 2.22 6.43 7.30
N ILE A 12 2.39 7.36 8.25
CA ILE A 12 3.62 8.14 8.48
C ILE A 12 4.79 7.27 8.91
N ILE A 13 4.51 6.15 9.62
CA ILE A 13 5.53 5.25 10.17
C ILE A 13 5.70 4.01 9.30
N SER A 14 4.61 3.46 8.77
CA SER A 14 4.62 2.22 8.00
C SER A 14 3.39 2.11 7.11
N ASN A 15 3.44 2.68 5.91
CA ASN A 15 2.32 2.62 4.97
C ASN A 15 2.04 1.20 4.42
N ASN A 16 3.03 0.29 4.47
CA ASN A 16 2.82 -1.14 4.28
C ASN A 16 3.19 -1.89 5.56
N PRO A 17 2.21 -2.31 6.37
CA PRO A 17 2.45 -2.92 7.68
C PRO A 17 2.90 -4.38 7.63
N THR A 18 3.21 -4.96 6.45
CA THR A 18 3.58 -6.38 6.32
C THR A 18 4.68 -6.82 7.31
N LEU A 19 5.81 -6.11 7.36
CA LEU A 19 6.94 -6.50 8.23
C LEU A 19 6.60 -6.37 9.72
N ILE A 20 5.85 -5.33 10.08
CA ILE A 20 5.38 -5.11 11.45
C ILE A 20 4.40 -6.23 11.83
N GLY A 21 3.44 -6.52 10.96
CA GLY A 21 2.46 -7.59 11.13
C GLY A 21 3.15 -8.94 11.35
N TYR A 22 4.13 -9.29 10.52
CA TYR A 22 4.91 -10.51 10.71
C TYR A 22 5.63 -10.56 12.05
N ALA A 23 6.28 -9.46 12.46
CA ALA A 23 7.02 -9.40 13.73
C ALA A 23 6.13 -9.64 14.96
N TYR A 24 4.87 -9.21 14.92
CA TYR A 24 3.88 -9.49 15.97
C TYR A 24 3.29 -10.89 15.83
N SER A 25 2.89 -11.30 14.62
CA SER A 25 2.30 -12.62 14.36
C SER A 25 3.24 -13.75 14.77
N LYS A 26 4.54 -13.63 14.51
CA LYS A 26 5.56 -14.58 14.95
C LYS A 26 5.56 -14.82 16.46
N LYS A 27 5.30 -13.78 17.26
CA LYS A 27 5.24 -13.88 18.73
C LYS A 27 3.94 -14.55 19.20
N ILE A 28 2.84 -14.27 18.52
CA ILE A 28 1.50 -14.77 18.89
C ILE A 28 1.33 -16.23 18.46
N LEU A 29 1.76 -16.56 17.26
CA LEU A 29 1.63 -17.89 16.65
C LEU A 29 2.80 -18.82 16.99
N GLU A 30 3.83 -18.29 17.66
CA GLU A 30 5.04 -19.02 18.06
C GLU A 30 5.73 -19.76 16.88
N THR A 31 5.62 -19.20 15.67
CA THR A 31 6.13 -19.81 14.45
C THR A 31 6.72 -18.78 13.50
N ASN A 32 7.70 -19.20 12.70
CA ASN A 32 8.25 -18.41 11.61
C ASN A 32 7.61 -18.73 10.26
N ASN A 33 6.88 -19.86 10.17
CA ASN A 33 6.24 -20.32 8.95
C ASN A 33 4.85 -19.69 8.85
N ILE A 34 4.81 -18.45 8.37
CA ILE A 34 3.59 -17.65 8.26
C ILE A 34 3.46 -17.20 6.81
N LYS A 35 2.36 -17.58 6.17
CA LYS A 35 1.97 -17.04 4.88
C LYS A 35 1.35 -15.66 5.05
N ILE A 36 1.74 -14.74 4.17
CA ILE A 36 1.33 -13.35 4.21
C ILE A 36 0.70 -12.99 2.88
N LEU A 37 -0.62 -12.81 2.88
CA LEU A 37 -1.34 -12.13 1.82
C LEU A 37 -1.40 -10.64 2.15
N SER A 38 -0.73 -9.82 1.35
CA SER A 38 -0.68 -8.37 1.51
C SER A 38 -1.54 -7.71 0.44
N MET A 39 -2.47 -6.84 0.82
CA MET A 39 -3.33 -6.11 -0.12
C MET A 39 -2.97 -4.62 -0.11
N GLY A 40 -2.78 -4.04 -1.29
CA GLY A 40 -2.57 -2.61 -1.46
C GLY A 40 -3.85 -1.85 -1.75
N SER A 41 -3.73 -0.53 -1.78
CA SER A 41 -4.79 0.41 -2.15
C SER A 41 -4.53 1.07 -3.51
N GLY A 42 -3.69 0.46 -4.35
CA GLY A 42 -3.20 1.05 -5.59
C GLY A 42 -1.90 1.85 -5.41
N GLN A 43 -1.12 1.94 -6.48
CA GLN A 43 0.15 2.68 -6.53
C GLN A 43 -0.04 4.01 -7.27
N ASN A 44 0.32 5.10 -6.61
CA ASN A 44 0.39 6.40 -7.25
C ASN A 44 1.71 6.53 -8.02
N LYS A 45 1.66 6.24 -9.33
CA LYS A 45 2.83 6.33 -10.24
C LYS A 45 3.01 7.72 -10.86
N THR A 46 2.40 8.75 -10.29
CA THR A 46 2.55 10.13 -10.78
C THR A 46 4.01 10.56 -10.64
N LYS A 47 4.65 10.90 -11.76
CA LYS A 47 6.02 11.39 -11.76
C LYS A 47 6.04 12.88 -11.44
N ILE A 48 6.96 13.29 -10.58
CA ILE A 48 7.26 14.70 -10.37
C ILE A 48 8.20 15.18 -11.47
N ASP A 49 7.85 16.33 -12.05
CA ASP A 49 8.73 17.02 -13.00
C ASP A 49 9.94 17.60 -12.25
N GLY A 50 11.12 17.09 -12.57
CA GLY A 50 12.38 17.48 -11.92
C GLY A 50 12.80 18.92 -12.20
N VAL A 51 12.44 19.49 -13.35
CA VAL A 51 12.77 20.89 -13.67
C VAL A 51 11.89 21.83 -12.85
N ASN A 52 10.59 21.53 -12.78
CA ASN A 52 9.65 22.33 -12.01
C ASN A 52 9.91 22.27 -10.50
N SER A 53 10.32 21.11 -9.98
CA SER A 53 10.56 20.92 -8.54
C SER A 53 11.79 21.67 -8.01
N THR A 54 12.73 22.07 -8.88
CA THR A 54 13.91 22.86 -8.47
C THR A 54 13.55 24.20 -7.80
N ASN A 55 12.40 24.76 -8.14
CA ASN A 55 11.94 26.05 -7.62
C ASN A 55 10.91 25.91 -6.48
N TRP A 56 10.64 24.69 -6.00
CA TRP A 56 9.65 24.47 -4.96
C TRP A 56 10.21 24.72 -3.56
N GLY A 57 9.56 25.63 -2.83
CA GLY A 57 9.62 25.68 -1.37
C GLY A 57 8.68 24.66 -0.73
N GLY A 58 8.54 24.69 0.61
CA GLY A 58 7.70 23.71 1.35
C GLY A 58 6.24 23.63 0.89
N VAL A 59 5.63 24.77 0.52
CA VAL A 59 4.26 24.80 -0.05
C VAL A 59 4.21 24.16 -1.44
N GLY A 60 5.27 24.33 -2.24
CA GLY A 60 5.38 23.72 -3.56
C GLY A 60 5.42 22.19 -3.46
N TRP A 61 6.24 21.65 -2.54
CA TRP A 61 6.28 20.22 -2.26
C TRP A 61 4.94 19.67 -1.76
N LEU A 62 4.28 20.38 -0.83
CA LEU A 62 2.97 19.95 -0.31
C LEU A 62 1.89 19.90 -1.40
N ARG A 63 1.85 20.90 -2.29
CA ARG A 63 0.86 20.96 -3.39
C ARG A 63 1.11 19.93 -4.49
N ASN A 64 2.34 19.44 -4.60
CA ASN A 64 2.73 18.50 -5.63
C ASN A 64 3.04 17.12 -5.05
N ASP A 65 2.26 16.73 -4.04
CA ASP A 65 2.12 15.33 -3.62
C ASP A 65 3.38 14.68 -3.03
N ILE A 66 4.19 15.46 -2.29
CA ILE A 66 5.28 14.89 -1.48
C ILE A 66 4.77 13.85 -0.48
N ILE A 67 3.53 13.99 0.00
CA ILE A 67 2.89 13.04 0.91
C ILE A 67 2.68 11.70 0.19
N GLY A 68 2.12 11.70 -1.02
CA GLY A 68 1.96 10.47 -1.81
C GLY A 68 3.30 9.77 -2.10
N MET A 69 4.39 10.51 -2.26
CA MET A 69 5.74 9.93 -2.39
C MET A 69 6.26 9.30 -1.11
N ILE A 70 6.10 9.97 0.04
CA ILE A 70 6.55 9.44 1.34
C ILE A 70 5.75 8.20 1.71
N LEU A 71 4.47 8.20 1.36
CA LEU A 71 3.58 7.06 1.52
C LEU A 71 3.84 5.95 0.48
N ASP A 72 4.81 6.08 -0.42
CA ASP A 72 5.12 4.99 -1.32
C ASP A 72 5.56 3.73 -0.55
N SER A 73 4.94 2.61 -0.87
CA SER A 73 5.14 1.32 -0.18
C SER A 73 5.98 0.33 -0.96
N GLU A 74 6.51 0.71 -2.12
CA GLU A 74 7.26 -0.21 -2.99
C GLU A 74 8.51 -0.79 -2.33
N ILE A 75 9.26 0.00 -1.57
CA ILE A 75 10.45 -0.50 -0.87
C ILE A 75 10.06 -1.57 0.16
N HIS A 76 8.99 -1.34 0.93
CA HIS A 76 8.49 -2.34 1.89
C HIS A 76 8.03 -3.62 1.19
N ASN A 77 7.42 -3.50 0.01
CA ASN A 77 7.04 -4.65 -0.80
C ASN A 77 8.27 -5.43 -1.27
N GLN A 78 9.27 -4.77 -1.83
CA GLN A 78 10.51 -5.42 -2.30
C GLN A 78 11.26 -6.15 -1.18
N ILE A 79 11.34 -5.54 0.00
CA ILE A 79 11.96 -6.17 1.17
C ILE A 79 11.15 -7.40 1.59
N SER A 80 9.81 -7.31 1.61
CA SER A 80 8.94 -8.41 2.01
C SER A 80 9.03 -9.58 1.03
N ASP A 81 8.99 -9.29 -0.27
CA ASP A 81 9.13 -10.27 -1.36
C ASP A 81 10.44 -11.04 -1.25
N SER A 82 11.56 -10.33 -1.09
CA SER A 82 12.87 -10.96 -0.92
C SER A 82 13.03 -11.72 0.40
N PHE A 83 12.28 -11.38 1.44
CA PHE A 83 12.46 -11.97 2.77
C PHE A 83 11.57 -13.18 3.01
N PHE A 84 10.36 -13.18 2.45
CA PHE A 84 9.37 -14.22 2.66
C PHE A 84 9.24 -15.20 1.48
N GLU A 85 9.74 -14.82 0.30
CA GLU A 85 9.75 -15.66 -0.91
C GLU A 85 8.35 -16.26 -1.15
N ASP A 86 8.25 -17.60 -1.23
CA ASP A 86 7.01 -18.33 -1.49
C ASP A 86 5.90 -18.14 -0.43
N ASN A 87 6.23 -17.57 0.74
CA ASN A 87 5.27 -17.28 1.80
C ASN A 87 4.67 -15.86 1.71
N TYR A 88 4.93 -15.13 0.63
CA TYR A 88 4.39 -13.78 0.45
C TYR A 88 3.72 -13.62 -0.90
N LEU A 89 2.50 -13.08 -0.87
CA LEU A 89 1.77 -12.66 -2.07
C LEU A 89 1.26 -11.24 -1.85
N ARG A 90 1.55 -10.35 -2.80
CA ARG A 90 1.06 -8.96 -2.80
C ARG A 90 0.06 -8.75 -3.92
N ILE A 91 -1.15 -8.33 -3.56
CA ILE A 91 -2.17 -7.88 -4.50
C ILE A 91 -2.13 -6.36 -4.57
N ASN A 92 -1.70 -5.81 -5.69
CA ASN A 92 -1.65 -4.36 -5.92
C ASN A 92 -1.43 -4.05 -7.41
N SER A 93 -1.83 -2.86 -7.85
CA SER A 93 -1.54 -2.35 -9.20
C SER A 93 -1.34 -0.83 -9.17
N PRO A 94 -0.88 -0.20 -10.26
CA PRO A 94 -1.06 1.24 -10.46
C PRO A 94 -2.54 1.64 -10.40
N LEU A 95 -2.84 2.85 -9.89
CA LEU A 95 -4.21 3.37 -9.75
C LEU A 95 -4.96 3.54 -11.08
N GLY A 96 -4.24 3.69 -12.20
CA GLY A 96 -4.85 3.86 -13.51
C GLY A 96 -5.83 5.06 -13.55
N PRO A 97 -7.13 4.84 -13.83
CA PRO A 97 -8.13 5.91 -13.90
C PRO A 97 -8.65 6.37 -12.53
N VAL A 98 -8.37 5.64 -11.44
CA VAL A 98 -8.81 5.97 -10.08
C VAL A 98 -8.17 7.27 -9.63
N ASN A 99 -8.97 8.14 -9.03
CA ASN A 99 -8.45 9.35 -8.43
C ASN A 99 -7.62 9.02 -7.19
N ARG A 100 -6.42 9.58 -7.12
CA ARG A 100 -5.45 9.34 -6.04
C ARG A 100 -5.80 10.02 -4.72
N PHE A 101 -6.71 11.00 -4.73
CA PHE A 101 -7.09 11.71 -3.52
C PHE A 101 -7.92 10.78 -2.61
N LEU A 102 -7.42 10.55 -1.40
CA LEU A 102 -8.03 9.62 -0.43
C LEU A 102 -9.43 10.04 0.03
N ASP A 103 -9.74 11.33 -0.09
CA ASP A 103 -10.99 11.97 0.32
C ASP A 103 -11.99 12.17 -0.83
N ASP A 104 -11.70 11.67 -2.04
CA ASP A 104 -12.66 11.67 -3.14
C ASP A 104 -13.67 10.51 -3.00
N ASP A 105 -14.81 10.83 -2.41
CA ASP A 105 -15.96 9.95 -2.19
C ASP A 105 -17.04 10.05 -3.29
N SER A 106 -16.70 10.63 -4.45
CA SER A 106 -17.64 10.72 -5.57
C SER A 106 -18.03 9.33 -6.10
N GLU A 107 -19.29 9.17 -6.50
CA GLU A 107 -19.80 7.90 -7.06
C GLU A 107 -18.97 7.42 -8.26
N GLU A 108 -18.50 8.36 -9.10
CA GLU A 108 -17.64 8.04 -10.23
C GLU A 108 -16.30 7.44 -9.79
N ASN A 109 -15.67 8.00 -8.75
CA ASN A 109 -14.39 7.48 -8.26
C ASN A 109 -14.56 6.13 -7.55
N LEU A 110 -15.63 5.98 -6.76
CA LEU A 110 -15.97 4.72 -6.10
C LEU A 110 -16.21 3.59 -7.10
N GLU A 111 -16.89 3.87 -8.22
CA GLU A 111 -17.08 2.88 -9.29
C GLU A 111 -15.75 2.47 -9.92
N LYS A 112 -14.84 3.42 -10.16
CA LYS A 112 -13.48 3.10 -10.68
C LYS A 112 -12.70 2.22 -9.70
N ILE A 113 -12.80 2.48 -8.39
CA ILE A 113 -12.19 1.65 -7.35
C ILE A 113 -12.80 0.24 -7.37
N HIS A 114 -14.13 0.14 -7.50
CA HIS A 114 -14.81 -1.16 -7.60
C HIS A 114 -14.33 -1.96 -8.82
N LEU A 115 -14.29 -1.33 -10.00
CA LEU A 115 -13.80 -1.96 -11.23
C LEU A 115 -12.35 -2.41 -11.11
N MET A 116 -11.47 -1.60 -10.50
CA MET A 116 -10.08 -1.97 -10.23
C MET A 116 -10.01 -3.23 -9.33
N GLY A 117 -10.87 -3.35 -8.33
CA GLY A 117 -10.96 -4.57 -7.50
C GLY A 117 -11.42 -5.80 -8.28
N MET A 118 -12.35 -5.63 -9.22
CA MET A 118 -12.79 -6.71 -10.12
C MET A 118 -11.70 -7.13 -11.11
N GLU A 119 -10.91 -6.17 -11.60
CA GLU A 119 -9.72 -6.43 -12.41
C GLU A 119 -8.67 -7.19 -11.60
N TRP A 120 -8.39 -6.81 -10.36
CA TRP A 120 -7.48 -7.54 -9.48
C TRP A 120 -7.92 -8.99 -9.24
N TRP A 121 -9.23 -9.22 -9.05
CA TRP A 121 -9.73 -10.59 -8.92
C TRP A 121 -9.49 -11.39 -10.21
N SER A 122 -9.68 -10.76 -11.36
CA SER A 122 -9.47 -11.38 -12.66
C SER A 122 -7.99 -11.69 -12.94
N GLU A 123 -7.08 -10.82 -12.48
CA GLU A 123 -5.63 -10.95 -12.67
C GLU A 123 -4.99 -11.89 -11.64
N PHE A 124 -5.28 -11.70 -10.35
CA PHE A 124 -4.60 -12.38 -9.25
C PHE A 124 -5.43 -13.47 -8.57
N GLY A 125 -6.70 -13.65 -8.93
CA GLY A 125 -7.61 -14.56 -8.23
C GLY A 125 -7.13 -16.00 -8.21
N GLU A 126 -6.69 -16.54 -9.35
CA GLU A 126 -6.17 -17.91 -9.41
C GLU A 126 -4.89 -18.09 -8.58
N GLU A 127 -3.95 -17.14 -8.66
CA GLU A 127 -2.71 -17.17 -7.89
C GLU A 127 -2.99 -17.09 -6.39
N THR A 128 -3.93 -16.22 -5.99
CA THR A 128 -4.37 -16.07 -4.60
C THR A 128 -4.96 -17.37 -4.08
N LEU A 129 -5.81 -18.05 -4.84
CA LEU A 129 -6.36 -19.34 -4.44
C LEU A 129 -5.26 -20.40 -4.27
N LYS A 130 -4.34 -20.51 -5.23
CA LYS A 130 -3.19 -21.43 -5.13
C LYS A 130 -2.29 -21.13 -3.93
N PHE A 131 -2.09 -19.85 -3.63
CA PHE A 131 -1.32 -19.40 -2.46
C PHE A 131 -1.98 -19.80 -1.14
N LEU A 132 -3.30 -19.71 -1.05
CA LEU A 132 -4.07 -20.08 0.14
C LEU A 132 -4.19 -21.59 0.35
N GLU A 133 -4.18 -22.38 -0.72
CA GLU A 133 -4.37 -23.84 -0.68
C GLU A 133 -3.08 -24.66 -0.52
N SER A 134 -1.91 -24.04 -0.75
CA SER A 134 -0.60 -24.70 -0.54
C SER A 134 -0.20 -24.83 0.92
#